data_AF-K8EFK2-F1
#
_entry.id   AF-K8EFK2-F1
#
_cell.length_a   1.000
_cell.length_b   1.000
_cell.length_c   1.000
_cell.angle_alpha   90.00
_cell.angle_beta   90.00
_cell.angle_gamma   90.00
#
_symmetry.space_group_name_H-M   'P 1'
#
loop_
_entity.id
_entity.type
_entity.pdbx_description
1 polymer ?
#
loop_
_entity_poly.entity_id
_entity_poly.type
_entity_poly.pdbx_seq_one_letter_code
_entity_poly.pdbx_strand_id
1 'polypeptide(L)' 'MISPYAPPSELIEFLPLMTKDEMEQLLKTINELLRLEQDGQKIMRLLDNRDILEKAIDKY' A
#
# COMPACT_ATOMS: atom_id res chain seq x y z
N MET A 1 -3.16 4.42 11.46
CA MET A 1 -2.64 3.49 10.44
C MET A 1 -3.47 3.66 9.20
N ILE A 2 -2.84 3.93 8.05
CA ILE A 2 -3.54 4.07 6.77
C ILE A 2 -4.12 2.71 6.34
N SER A 3 -5.31 2.73 5.74
CA SER A 3 -5.94 1.52 5.24
C SER A 3 -5.20 0.99 3.99
N PRO A 4 -4.97 -0.32 3.86
CA PRO A 4 -4.47 -0.93 2.62
C PRO A 4 -5.36 -0.66 1.40
N TYR A 5 -6.66 -0.39 1.65
CA TYR A 5 -7.66 -0.10 0.62
C TYR A 5 -7.90 1.41 0.41
N ALA A 6 -7.09 2.26 1.04
CA ALA A 6 -7.13 3.69 0.81
C ALA A 6 -6.97 3.98 -0.69
N PRO A 7 -7.64 5.02 -1.23
CA PRO A 7 -7.36 5.49 -2.56
C PRO A 7 -5.85 5.78 -2.74
N PRO A 8 -5.26 5.46 -3.90
CA PRO A 8 -3.84 5.71 -4.15
C PRO A 8 -3.40 7.16 -3.91
N SER A 9 -4.29 8.12 -4.18
CA SER A 9 -4.05 9.54 -3.91
C SER A 9 -3.86 9.84 -2.42
N GLU A 10 -4.68 9.21 -1.57
CA GLU A 10 -4.58 9.38 -0.11
C GLU A 10 -3.26 8.78 0.39
N LEU A 11 -2.89 7.58 -0.08
CA LEU A 11 -1.61 6.96 0.29
C LEU A 11 -0.42 7.87 -0.03
N ILE A 12 -0.39 8.47 -1.23
CA ILE A 12 0.68 9.39 -1.65
C ILE A 12 0.82 10.59 -0.70
N GLU A 13 -0.28 11.15 -0.22
CA GLU A 13 -0.27 12.27 0.73
C GLU A 13 0.32 11.87 2.09
N PHE A 14 0.10 10.63 2.52
CA PHE A 14 0.59 10.12 3.80
C PHE A 14 2.02 9.58 3.76
N LEU A 15 2.55 9.17 2.59
CA LEU A 15 3.90 8.61 2.46
C LEU A 15 5.00 9.45 3.16
N PRO A 16 5.06 10.79 3.03
CA PRO A 16 6.11 11.59 3.67
C PRO A 16 6.05 11.59 5.20
N LEU A 17 4.91 11.18 5.77
CA LEU A 17 4.68 11.10 7.21
C LEU A 17 4.94 9.70 7.77
N MET A 18 5.17 8.72 6.89
CA MET A 18 5.43 7.33 7.26
C MET A 18 6.94 7.09 7.41
N THR A 19 7.29 6.25 8.36
CA THR A 19 8.61 5.64 8.45
C THR A 19 8.76 4.50 7.45
N LYS A 20 10.00 4.13 7.13
CA LYS A 20 10.29 2.99 6.26
C LYS A 20 9.65 1.70 6.80
N ASP A 21 9.78 1.46 8.10
CA ASP A 21 9.21 0.28 8.78
C ASP A 21 7.67 0.24 8.64
N GLU A 22 6.99 1.38 8.76
CA GLU A 22 5.55 1.47 8.56
C GLU A 22 5.14 1.17 7.11
N MET A 23 5.93 1.62 6.13
CA MET A 23 5.71 1.32 4.72
C MET A 23 5.91 -0.17 4.42
N GLU A 24 6.96 -0.78 4.98
CA GLU A 24 7.23 -2.22 4.82
C GLU A 24 6.15 -3.09 5.48
N GLN A 25 5.66 -2.69 6.66
CA GLN A 25 4.54 -3.36 7.31
C GLN A 25 3.27 -3.28 6.47
N LEU A 26 2.94 -2.10 5.94
CA LEU A 26 1.78 -1.91 5.07
C LEU A 26 1.90 -2.73 3.78
N LEU A 27 3.08 -2.74 3.17
CA LEU A 27 3.38 -3.54 1.98
C LEU A 27 3.16 -5.03 2.25
N LYS A 28 3.61 -5.53 3.41
CA LYS A 28 3.37 -6.91 3.83
C LYS A 28 1.87 -7.21 3.95
N THR A 29 1.10 -6.33 4.60
CA THR A 29 -0.36 -6.48 4.71
C THR A 29 -1.03 -6.51 3.33
N ILE A 30 -0.63 -5.63 2.41
CA ILE A 30 -1.17 -5.62 1.04
C ILE A 30 -0.89 -6.95 0.33
N ASN A 31 0.33 -7.48 0.44
CA ASN A 31 0.70 -8.76 -0.17
C ASN A 31 -0.07 -9.95 0.41
N GLU A 32 -0.41 -9.93 1.69
CA GLU A 32 -1.28 -10.94 2.31
C GLU A 32 -2.71 -10.82 1.79
N LEU A 33 -3.26 -9.60 1.71
CA LEU A 33 -4.62 -9.34 1.21
C LEU A 33 -4.78 -9.73 -0.26
N LEU A 34 -3.78 -9.47 -1.11
CA LEU A 34 -3.81 -9.86 -2.52
C LEU A 34 -3.97 -11.38 -2.75
N ARG A 35 -3.63 -12.22 -1.76
CA ARG A 35 -3.80 -13.68 -1.84
C ARG A 35 -5.22 -14.14 -1.50
N LEU A 36 -5.96 -13.32 -0.75
CA LEU A 36 -7.25 -13.69 -0.17
C LEU A 36 -8.42 -12.92 -0.80
N GLU A 37 -8.16 -11.71 -1.31
CA GLU A 37 -9.16 -10.82 -1.88
C GLU A 37 -9.72 -11.38 -3.19
N GLN A 38 -11.04 -11.27 -3.36
CA GLN A 38 -11.75 -11.72 -4.56
C GLN A 38 -12.47 -10.57 -5.28
N ASP A 39 -12.58 -9.42 -4.63
CA ASP A 39 -13.16 -8.23 -5.23
C ASP A 39 -12.16 -7.55 -6.17
N GLY A 40 -12.48 -7.51 -7.46
CA GLY A 40 -11.61 -6.94 -8.49
C GLY A 40 -11.27 -5.45 -8.28
N GLN A 41 -12.20 -4.65 -7.75
CA GLN A 41 -11.94 -3.24 -7.48
C GLN A 41 -10.97 -3.07 -6.32
N LYS A 42 -11.12 -3.90 -5.28
CA LYS A 42 -10.18 -3.90 -4.15
C LYS A 42 -8.80 -4.42 -4.56
N ILE A 43 -8.73 -5.47 -5.38
CA ILE A 43 -7.47 -5.99 -5.92
C ILE A 43 -6.75 -4.89 -6.70
N MET A 44 -7.45 -4.16 -7.57
CA MET A 44 -6.85 -3.07 -8.34
C MET A 44 -6.24 -1.99 -7.42
N ARG A 45 -6.95 -1.59 -6.37
CA ARG A 45 -6.42 -0.64 -5.37
C ARG A 45 -5.22 -1.19 -4.61
N LEU A 46 -5.26 -2.46 -4.21
CA LEU A 46 -4.14 -3.11 -3.52
C LEU A 46 -2.89 -3.16 -4.41
N LEU A 47 -3.05 -3.44 -5.71
CA LEU A 47 -1.94 -3.43 -6.68
C LEU A 47 -1.36 -2.02 -6.86
N ASP A 48 -2.21 -1.00 -7.04
CA ASP A 48 -1.76 0.39 -7.15
C ASP A 48 -0.98 0.83 -5.90
N ASN A 49 -1.51 0.53 -4.72
CA ASN A 49 -0.88 0.85 -3.45
C ASN A 49 0.43 0.09 -3.22
N ARG A 50 0.51 -1.17 -3.65
CA ARG A 50 1.75 -1.96 -3.62
C ARG A 50 2.84 -1.28 -4.44
N ASP A 51 2.54 -0.95 -5.69
CA ASP A 51 3.50 -0.35 -6.61
C ASP A 51 3.97 1.04 -6.14
N ILE A 52 3.09 1.80 -5.46
CA ILE A 52 3.44 3.08 -4.82
C ILE A 52 4.41 2.87 -3.66
N LEU A 53 4.12 1.91 -2.77
CA LEU A 53 4.96 1.62 -1.60
C LEU A 53 6.32 1.08 -2.00
N GLU A 54 6.39 0.15 -2.95
CA GLU A 54 7.67 -0.39 -3.45
C GLU A 54 8.56 0.75 -3.98
N LYS A 55 8.01 1.65 -4.80
CA LYS A 55 8.75 2.83 -5.29
C LYS A 55 9.17 3.81 -4.19
N ALA A 56 8.37 3.95 -3.13
CA ALA A 56 8.69 4.82 -2.02
C ALA A 56 9.80 4.23 -1.15
N ILE A 57 9.71 2.94 -0.82
CA ILE A 57 10.70 2.19 -0.04
C ILE A 57 12.05 2.15 -0.76
N ASP A 58 12.05 1.95 -2.08
CA ASP A 58 13.29 1.95 -2.90
C ASP A 58 14.01 3.30 -2.91
N LYS A 59 13.29 4.40 -2.62
CA LYS A 59 13.84 5.77 -2.58
C LYS A 59 14.24 6.23 -1.17
N TYR A 60 13.96 5.43 -0.14
CA TYR A 60 14.30 5.67 1.28
C TYR A 60 15.68 5.10 1.64
#